data_AF-A0A915PSD5-F1
#
_entry.id   AF-A0A915PSD5-F1
#
_cell.length_a   1.000
_cell.length_b   1.000
_cell.length_c   1.000
_cell.angle_alpha   90.00
_cell.angle_beta   90.00
_cell.angle_gamma   90.00
#
_symmetry.space_group_name_H-M   'P 1'
#
loop_
_entity.id
_entity.type
_entity.pdbx_description
1 polymer ?
#
loop_
_entity_poly.entity_id
_entity_poly.type
_entity_poly.pdbx_seq_one_letter_code
_entity_poly.pdbx_strand_id
1 'polypeptide(L)'
;MVLHFLQCGALPPVLPNLQFLYPTLFNATCSIDSLELFRDLPYPLPAREFNTETVGELLIAFFDYYSRFDFKNKAISIRNGCVYSRELLADNTIRFKIFIEEPYDQKNTARCVTSIENLQLIKQAFTSARNAFLQTRAGPPNLECIGVH
;
A
#
# COMPACT_ATOMS: atom_id res chain seq x y z
N MET A 1 2.00 -1.82 -1.10
CA MET A 1 1.15 -1.78 0.12
C MET A 1 1.53 -0.61 1.02
N VAL A 2 2.76 -0.52 1.54
CA VAL A 2 3.17 0.64 2.36
C VAL A 2 2.96 1.98 1.63
N LEU A 3 3.41 2.09 0.38
CA LEU A 3 3.18 3.31 -0.43
C LEU A 3 1.70 3.68 -0.53
N HIS A 4 0.84 2.72 -0.88
CA HIS A 4 -0.63 2.90 -0.89
C HIS A 4 -1.17 3.38 0.46
N PHE A 5 -0.77 2.74 1.55
CA PHE A 5 -1.18 3.14 2.89
C PHE A 5 -0.76 4.60 3.17
N LEU A 6 0.47 4.98 2.84
CA LEU A 6 0.94 6.36 3.03
C LEU A 6 0.30 7.36 2.07
N GLN A 7 -0.22 6.91 0.92
CA GLN A 7 -0.89 7.75 -0.07
C GLN A 7 -2.37 7.98 0.22
N CYS A 8 -3.09 6.99 0.74
CA CYS A 8 -4.54 7.10 0.98
C CYS A 8 -5.10 6.22 2.11
N GLY A 9 -4.25 5.47 2.82
CA GLY A 9 -4.65 4.70 4.01
C GLY A 9 -4.51 5.49 5.31
N ALA A 10 -3.50 6.34 5.40
CA ALA A 10 -3.30 7.33 6.46
C ALA A 10 -3.91 8.68 6.06
N LEU A 11 -4.48 9.40 7.03
CA LEU A 11 -5.07 10.72 6.81
C LEU A 11 -4.59 11.69 7.92
N PRO A 12 -3.98 12.84 7.58
CA PRO A 12 -3.63 13.31 6.24
C PRO A 12 -2.64 12.37 5.51
N PRO A 13 -2.57 12.35 4.17
CA PRO A 13 -1.62 11.51 3.46
C PRO A 13 -0.17 11.85 3.81
N VAL A 14 0.66 10.84 4.05
CA VAL A 14 2.10 11.03 4.28
C VAL A 14 2.80 11.27 2.94
N LEU A 15 2.46 10.51 1.90
CA LEU A 15 3.06 10.60 0.57
C LEU A 15 2.08 11.15 -0.47
N PRO A 16 2.55 11.97 -1.43
CA PRO A 16 1.75 12.36 -2.58
C PRO A 16 1.65 11.25 -3.63
N ASN A 17 0.74 11.42 -4.59
CA ASN A 17 0.74 10.65 -5.82
C ASN A 17 1.60 11.34 -6.89
N LEU A 18 2.84 10.87 -7.08
CA LEU A 18 3.78 11.48 -8.03
C LEU A 18 3.38 11.29 -9.49
N GLN A 19 2.77 10.16 -9.87
CA GLN A 19 2.32 9.94 -11.25
C GLN A 19 1.16 10.86 -11.64
N PHE A 20 0.34 11.23 -10.65
CA PHE A 20 -0.69 12.26 -10.83
C PHE A 20 -0.10 13.67 -10.90
N LEU A 21 0.85 14.01 -10.02
CA LEU A 21 1.40 15.37 -9.92
C LEU A 21 2.41 15.71 -11.04
N TYR A 22 3.19 14.73 -11.51
CA TYR A 22 4.22 14.91 -12.53
C TYR A 22 4.14 13.81 -13.60
N PRO A 23 3.03 13.74 -14.37
CA PRO A 23 2.79 12.66 -15.32
C PRO A 23 3.86 12.59 -16.43
N THR A 24 4.47 13.71 -16.80
CA THR A 24 5.55 13.75 -17.81
C THR A 24 6.83 13.06 -17.33
N LEU A 25 7.01 12.93 -16.01
CA LEU A 25 8.21 12.34 -15.41
C LEU A 25 8.02 10.87 -15.00
N PHE A 26 6.85 10.55 -14.44
CA PHE A 26 6.61 9.26 -13.81
C PHE A 26 5.62 8.36 -14.57
N ASN A 27 5.14 8.76 -15.75
CA ASN A 27 4.39 7.83 -16.60
C ASN A 27 5.31 6.93 -17.43
N ALA A 28 4.78 5.77 -17.82
CA ALA A 28 5.46 4.76 -18.63
C ALA A 28 5.83 5.20 -20.06
N THR A 29 5.52 6.45 -20.44
CA THR A 29 5.84 7.01 -21.77
C THR A 29 7.27 7.54 -21.86
N CYS A 30 8.00 7.62 -20.74
CA CYS A 30 9.38 8.06 -20.70
C CYS A 30 10.31 6.94 -21.17
N SER A 31 11.33 7.26 -21.99
CA SER A 31 12.35 6.26 -22.38
C SER A 31 13.18 5.86 -21.15
N ILE A 32 13.60 4.60 -21.10
CA ILE A 32 14.51 4.10 -20.05
C ILE A 32 15.80 4.94 -20.01
N ASP A 33 16.31 5.34 -21.18
CA ASP A 33 17.53 6.14 -21.32
C ASP A 33 17.40 7.56 -20.74
N SER A 34 16.17 8.03 -20.55
CA SER A 34 15.86 9.37 -19.99
C SER A 34 15.49 9.34 -18.50
N LEU A 35 15.57 8.17 -17.85
CA LEU A 35 15.32 8.04 -16.42
C LEU A 35 16.51 8.51 -15.61
N GLU A 36 16.28 9.50 -14.74
CA GLU A 36 17.28 10.06 -13.84
C GLU A 36 16.93 9.70 -12.38
N LEU A 37 17.89 9.10 -11.68
CA LEU A 37 17.73 8.66 -10.27
C LEU A 37 17.70 9.83 -9.27
N PHE A 38 18.42 10.91 -9.57
CA PHE A 38 18.65 12.04 -8.66
C PHE A 38 18.22 13.37 -9.30
N ARG A 39 17.05 13.37 -9.93
CA ARG A 39 16.47 14.54 -10.56
C ARG A 39 15.69 15.38 -9.55
N ASP A 40 15.87 16.69 -9.60
CA ASP A 40 15.00 17.64 -8.92
C ASP A 40 13.62 17.69 -9.58
N LEU A 41 12.57 17.86 -8.77
CA LEU A 41 11.23 18.06 -9.30
C LEU A 41 11.16 19.38 -10.08
N PRO A 42 10.49 19.42 -11.25
CA PRO A 42 10.48 20.58 -12.13
C PRO A 42 9.75 21.77 -11.50
N TYR A 43 8.89 21.51 -10.51
CA TYR A 43 8.22 22.47 -9.66
C TYR A 43 7.95 21.83 -8.29
N PRO A 44 7.85 22.64 -7.22
CA PRO A 44 7.62 22.14 -5.87
C PRO A 44 6.29 21.39 -5.76
N LEU A 45 6.18 20.53 -4.76
CA LEU A 45 4.92 19.89 -4.41
C LEU A 45 3.86 20.95 -4.05
N PRO A 46 2.58 20.74 -4.40
CA PRO A 46 1.52 21.65 -3.99
C PRO A 46 1.40 21.70 -2.46
N ALA A 47 0.95 22.85 -1.95
CA ALA A 47 0.65 23.00 -0.53
C ALA A 47 -0.37 21.94 -0.08
N ARG A 48 -0.08 21.29 1.04
CA ARG A 48 -0.90 20.21 1.60
C ARG A 48 -0.78 20.18 3.11
N GLU A 49 -1.74 19.54 3.75
CA GLU A 49 -1.62 19.18 5.16
C GLU A 49 -0.56 18.07 5.32
N PHE A 50 0.28 18.23 6.33
CA PHE A 50 1.30 17.24 6.68
C PHE A 50 0.76 16.33 7.78
N ASN A 51 0.93 15.03 7.57
CA ASN A 51 0.69 14.06 8.62
C ASN A 51 1.73 14.24 9.74
N THR A 52 1.26 14.32 10.98
CA THR A 52 2.09 14.51 12.18
C THR A 52 2.20 13.25 13.05
N GLU A 53 1.62 12.13 12.61
CA GLU A 53 1.73 10.85 13.29
C GLU A 53 3.19 10.37 13.31
N THR A 54 3.59 9.82 14.44
CA THR A 54 4.90 9.21 14.61
C THR A 54 5.03 7.94 13.76
N VAL A 55 6.25 7.50 13.51
CA VAL A 55 6.51 6.23 12.81
C VAL A 55 5.85 5.04 13.51
N GLY A 56 5.81 5.05 14.85
CA GLY A 56 5.15 4.01 15.65
C GLY A 56 3.63 3.98 15.41
N GLU A 57 2.98 5.14 15.43
CA GLU A 57 1.54 5.26 15.15
C GLU A 57 1.22 4.80 13.71
N LEU A 58 1.99 5.26 12.72
CA LEU A 58 1.83 4.85 11.32
C LEU A 58 2.01 3.34 11.12
N LEU A 59 2.93 2.71 11.85
CA LEU A 59 3.15 1.27 11.78
C LEU A 59 1.93 0.50 12.33
N ILE A 60 1.39 0.93 13.47
CA ILE A 60 0.20 0.33 14.08
C ILE A 60 -1.01 0.52 13.15
N ALA A 61 -1.18 1.74 12.62
CA ALA A 61 -2.24 2.07 11.68
C ALA A 61 -2.12 1.28 10.37
N PHE A 62 -0.91 1.01 9.89
CA PHE A 62 -0.67 0.15 8.72
C PHE A 62 -1.16 -1.29 8.97
N PHE A 63 -0.83 -1.89 10.12
CA PHE A 63 -1.31 -3.22 10.46
C PHE A 63 -2.83 -3.25 10.63
N ASP A 64 -3.39 -2.22 11.29
CA ASP A 64 -4.84 -2.12 11.45
C ASP A 64 -5.57 -1.97 10.12
N TYR A 65 -5.10 -1.07 9.25
CA TYR A 65 -5.64 -0.84 7.91
C TYR A 65 -5.75 -2.15 7.12
N TYR A 66 -4.65 -2.91 7.03
CA TYR A 66 -4.63 -4.15 6.24
C TYR A 66 -5.29 -5.34 6.93
N SER A 67 -5.40 -5.36 8.26
CA SER A 67 -6.20 -6.37 8.96
C SER A 67 -7.69 -6.29 8.60
N ARG A 68 -8.18 -5.06 8.35
CA ARG A 68 -9.58 -4.76 8.01
C ARG A 68 -9.84 -4.62 6.50
N PHE A 69 -8.80 -4.58 5.69
CA PHE A 69 -8.93 -4.35 4.24
C PHE A 69 -9.74 -5.45 3.54
N ASP A 70 -10.68 -5.04 2.69
CA ASP A 70 -11.55 -5.93 1.93
C ASP A 70 -10.88 -6.40 0.62
N PHE A 71 -9.91 -7.31 0.74
CA PHE A 71 -9.22 -7.93 -0.41
C PHE A 71 -10.16 -8.69 -1.36
N LYS A 72 -11.37 -9.05 -0.90
CA LYS A 72 -12.34 -9.79 -1.71
C LYS A 72 -12.94 -8.88 -2.78
N ASN A 73 -13.36 -7.68 -2.41
CA ASN A 73 -14.09 -6.79 -3.32
C ASN A 73 -13.28 -5.55 -3.75
N LYS A 74 -12.15 -5.27 -3.11
CA LYS A 74 -11.33 -4.09 -3.39
C LYS A 74 -9.97 -4.43 -3.97
N ALA A 75 -9.53 -3.58 -4.90
CA ALA A 75 -8.20 -3.56 -5.49
C ALA A 75 -7.46 -2.28 -5.10
N ILE A 76 -6.14 -2.36 -5.12
CA ILE A 76 -5.23 -1.24 -4.83
C ILE A 76 -4.64 -0.73 -6.13
N SER A 77 -4.70 0.58 -6.38
CA SER A 77 -3.97 1.23 -7.46
C SER A 77 -2.88 2.12 -6.88
N ILE A 78 -1.62 1.74 -7.12
CA ILE A 78 -0.48 2.59 -6.76
C ILE A 78 -0.44 3.82 -7.65
N ARG A 79 -0.77 3.66 -8.94
CA ARG A 79 -0.80 4.75 -9.93
C ARG A 79 -1.77 5.85 -9.56
N ASN A 80 -2.97 5.46 -9.13
CA ASN A 80 -4.01 6.41 -8.78
C ASN A 80 -3.99 6.78 -7.29
N GLY A 81 -3.17 6.10 -6.47
CA GLY A 81 -3.08 6.30 -5.03
C GLY A 81 -4.45 6.06 -4.37
N CYS A 82 -5.16 5.01 -4.77
CA CYS A 82 -6.54 4.80 -4.36
C CYS A 82 -6.94 3.31 -4.26
N VAL A 83 -8.13 3.10 -3.70
CA VAL A 83 -8.82 1.81 -3.65
C VAL A 83 -10.00 1.84 -4.62
N TYR A 84 -10.17 0.78 -5.41
CA TYR A 84 -11.27 0.68 -6.38
C TYR A 84 -11.97 -0.68 -6.34
N SER A 85 -13.17 -0.76 -6.93
CA SER A 85 -13.96 -2.00 -6.98
C SER A 85 -13.32 -3.02 -7.90
N ARG A 86 -13.25 -4.29 -7.46
CA ARG A 86 -12.80 -5.40 -8.30
C ARG A 86 -13.79 -5.74 -9.42
N GLU A 87 -15.02 -5.23 -9.37
CA GLU A 87 -15.99 -5.34 -10.47
C GLU A 87 -15.51 -4.62 -11.74
N LEU A 88 -14.57 -3.68 -11.61
CA LEU A 88 -13.96 -2.98 -12.74
C LEU A 88 -12.80 -3.77 -13.37
N LEU A 89 -12.39 -4.89 -12.78
CA LEU A 89 -11.32 -5.75 -13.29
C LEU A 89 -11.87 -6.79 -14.25
N ALA A 90 -11.02 -7.23 -15.18
CA ALA A 90 -11.36 -8.33 -16.08
C ALA A 90 -11.60 -9.65 -15.32
N ASP A 91 -12.52 -10.49 -15.83
CA ASP A 91 -12.92 -11.76 -15.22
C ASP A 91 -11.74 -12.72 -14.99
N ASN A 92 -10.72 -12.68 -15.84
CA ASN A 92 -9.53 -13.50 -15.70
C ASN A 92 -8.70 -13.20 -14.43
N THR A 93 -9.03 -12.13 -13.70
CA THR A 93 -8.40 -11.74 -12.44
C THR A 93 -9.03 -12.39 -11.19
N ILE A 94 -10.18 -13.07 -11.32
CA ILE A 94 -10.94 -13.68 -10.21
C ILE A 94 -10.10 -14.69 -9.42
N ARG A 95 -9.15 -15.35 -10.07
CA ARG A 95 -8.26 -16.33 -9.42
C ARG A 95 -7.36 -15.70 -8.35
N PHE A 96 -7.05 -14.40 -8.45
CA PHE A 96 -6.18 -13.72 -7.50
C PHE A 96 -6.97 -13.28 -6.26
N LYS A 97 -6.41 -13.52 -5.08
CA LYS A 97 -7.04 -13.16 -3.79
C LYS A 97 -6.57 -11.79 -3.29
N ILE A 98 -5.49 -11.27 -3.84
CA ILE A 98 -5.03 -9.90 -3.66
C ILE A 98 -4.80 -9.29 -5.04
N PHE A 99 -5.27 -8.06 -5.25
CA PHE A 99 -5.01 -7.31 -6.48
C PHE A 99 -4.37 -5.97 -6.14
N ILE A 100 -3.12 -5.81 -6.56
CA ILE A 100 -2.35 -4.58 -6.42
C ILE A 100 -1.83 -4.23 -7.81
N GLU A 101 -2.44 -3.23 -8.41
CA GLU A 101 -2.06 -2.71 -9.73
C GLU A 101 -0.69 -2.02 -9.66
N GLU A 102 0.24 -2.53 -10.47
CA GLU A 102 1.54 -1.93 -10.71
C GLU A 102 1.41 -0.57 -11.39
N PRO A 103 2.18 0.45 -10.97
CA PRO A 103 2.03 1.82 -11.46
C PRO A 103 2.25 2.06 -12.97
N TYR A 104 2.93 1.14 -13.67
CA TYR A 104 3.33 1.34 -15.07
C TYR A 104 2.57 0.44 -16.04
N ASP A 105 2.60 -0.88 -15.82
CA ASP A 105 2.00 -1.84 -16.74
C ASP A 105 0.59 -2.32 -16.33
N GLN A 106 0.08 -1.82 -15.20
CA GLN A 106 -1.24 -2.11 -14.64
C GLN A 106 -1.47 -3.59 -14.33
N LYS A 107 -0.41 -4.41 -14.29
CA LYS A 107 -0.55 -5.81 -13.90
C LYS A 107 -0.67 -5.94 -12.39
N ASN A 108 -1.26 -7.04 -11.96
CA ASN A 108 -1.27 -7.39 -10.55
C ASN A 108 0.16 -7.77 -10.11
N THR A 109 0.65 -7.16 -9.04
CA THR A 109 1.94 -7.53 -8.43
C THR A 109 1.80 -8.75 -7.50
N ALA A 110 0.61 -8.98 -6.93
CA ALA A 110 0.31 -10.07 -6.00
C ALA A 110 -0.18 -11.36 -6.68
N ARG A 111 0.31 -11.67 -7.89
CA ARG A 111 -0.18 -12.80 -8.72
C ARG A 111 -0.05 -14.19 -8.08
N CYS A 112 0.84 -14.34 -7.10
CA CYS A 112 1.09 -15.62 -6.43
C CYS A 112 0.03 -15.98 -5.37
N VAL A 113 -0.77 -15.01 -4.92
CA VAL A 113 -1.81 -15.26 -3.90
C VAL A 113 -3.11 -15.69 -4.60
N THR A 114 -3.23 -16.97 -4.88
CA THR A 114 -4.38 -17.57 -5.59
C THR A 114 -5.29 -18.42 -4.72
N SER A 115 -4.83 -18.85 -3.54
CA SER A 115 -5.61 -19.65 -2.59
C SER A 115 -6.19 -18.78 -1.47
N ILE A 116 -7.36 -19.16 -0.96
CA ILE A 116 -8.03 -18.43 0.12
C ILE A 116 -7.29 -18.64 1.45
N GLU A 117 -6.66 -19.80 1.61
CA GLU A 117 -5.86 -20.18 2.78
C GLU A 117 -4.65 -19.25 2.92
N ASN A 118 -3.94 -18.96 1.82
CA ASN A 118 -2.81 -18.03 1.84
C ASN A 118 -3.27 -16.60 2.18
N LEU A 119 -4.43 -16.17 1.66
CA LEU A 119 -5.00 -14.87 2.04
C LEU A 119 -5.35 -14.84 3.53
N GLN A 120 -5.91 -15.91 4.08
CA GLN A 120 -6.25 -16.00 5.51
C GLN A 120 -4.99 -15.91 6.38
N LEU A 121 -3.91 -16.62 6.04
CA LEU A 121 -2.63 -16.53 6.75
C LEU A 121 -2.07 -15.10 6.75
N ILE A 122 -2.10 -14.43 5.59
CA ILE A 122 -1.67 -13.02 5.47
C ILE A 122 -2.52 -12.11 6.38
N LYS A 123 -3.85 -12.25 6.35
CA LYS A 123 -4.76 -11.46 7.20
C LYS A 123 -4.57 -11.74 8.69
N GLN A 124 -4.31 -12.98 9.06
CA GLN A 124 -3.99 -13.36 10.43
C GLN A 124 -2.68 -12.71 10.88
N ALA A 125 -1.65 -12.71 10.05
CA ALA A 125 -0.38 -12.04 10.37
C ALA A 125 -0.57 -10.53 10.62
N PHE A 126 -1.32 -9.83 9.76
CA PHE A 126 -1.68 -8.41 9.99
C PHE A 126 -2.44 -8.21 11.30
N THR A 127 -3.40 -9.08 11.60
CA THR A 127 -4.22 -9.01 12.83
C THR A 127 -3.36 -9.26 14.07
N SER A 128 -2.51 -10.28 14.06
CA SER A 128 -1.60 -10.59 15.15
C SER A 128 -0.60 -9.47 15.38
N ALA A 129 -0.01 -8.92 14.31
CA ALA A 129 0.88 -7.77 14.40
C ALA A 129 0.19 -6.57 15.05
N ARG A 130 -0.99 -6.15 14.54
CA ARG A 130 -1.79 -5.09 15.16
C ARG A 130 -2.04 -5.35 16.65
N ASN A 131 -2.49 -6.55 16.99
CA ASN A 131 -2.85 -6.90 18.36
C ASN A 131 -1.62 -6.90 19.30
N ALA A 132 -0.43 -7.25 18.82
CA ALA A 132 0.80 -7.23 19.61
C ALA A 132 1.13 -5.81 20.12
N PHE A 133 0.77 -4.76 19.37
CA PHE A 133 0.98 -3.36 19.78
C PHE A 133 -0.17 -2.75 20.59
N LEU A 134 -1.38 -3.33 20.54
CA LEU A 134 -2.59 -2.74 21.16
C LEU A 134 -3.05 -3.44 22.46
N GLN A 135 -2.49 -4.60 22.81
CA GLN A 135 -2.92 -5.31 24.01
C GLN A 135 -2.54 -4.56 25.30
N THR A 136 -3.33 -4.73 26.36
CA THR A 136 -3.13 -4.09 27.68
C THR A 136 -1.81 -4.48 28.36
N ARG A 137 -1.13 -5.51 27.86
CA ARG A 137 0.21 -5.97 28.27
C ARG A 137 1.28 -5.71 27.21
N ALA A 138 0.99 -4.90 26.19
CA ALA A 138 1.96 -4.55 25.17
C ALA A 138 3.13 -3.81 25.83
N GLY A 139 4.24 -4.53 25.99
CA GLY A 139 5.52 -3.92 26.34
C GLY A 139 6.09 -3.15 25.15
N PRO A 140 7.34 -2.69 25.24
CA PRO A 140 8.03 -2.13 24.08
C PRO A 140 7.99 -3.12 22.90
N PRO A 141 7.92 -2.62 21.65
CA PRO A 141 7.89 -3.46 20.45
C PRO A 141 8.98 -4.53 20.48
N ASN A 142 8.57 -5.80 20.47
CA ASN A 142 9.48 -6.94 20.33
C ASN A 142 9.07 -7.76 19.10
N LEU A 143 10.06 -8.09 18.27
CA LEU A 143 9.90 -8.93 17.07
C LEU A 143 9.38 -10.34 17.41
N GLU A 144 9.74 -10.87 18.57
CA GLU A 144 9.24 -12.17 19.04
C GLU A 144 7.72 -12.18 19.19
N CYS A 145 7.11 -11.08 19.62
CA CYS A 145 5.66 -10.96 19.81
C CYS A 145 4.87 -11.06 18.50
N ILE A 146 5.53 -10.85 17.35
CA ILE A 146 4.96 -10.99 16.01
C ILE A 146 5.52 -12.20 15.24
N GLY A 147 6.22 -13.10 15.94
CA GLY A 147 6.75 -14.34 15.36
C GLY A 147 7.94 -14.15 14.43
N VAL A 148 8.70 -13.06 14.60
CA VAL A 148 9.95 -12.80 13.88
C VAL A 148 11.11 -13.13 14.82
N HIS A 149 11.92 -14.12 14.42
CA HIS A 149 13.10 -14.59 15.15
C HIS A 149 14.39 -14.16 14.46
#